data_AF-A0A0G2ZCL4-F1
#
_entry.id   AF-A0A0G2ZCL4-F1
#
_cell.length_a   1.000
_cell.length_b   1.000
_cell.length_c   1.000
_cell.angle_alpha   90.00
_cell.angle_beta   90.00
_cell.angle_gamma   90.00
#
_symmetry.space_group_name_H-M   'P 1'
#
loop_
_entity.id
_entity.type
_entity.pdbx_description
1 polymer ?
#
loop_
_entity_poly.entity_id
_entity_poly.type
_entity_poly.pdbx_seq_one_letter_code
_entity_poly.pdbx_strand_id
1 'polypeptide(L)'
;MRLILSIIETIIFWLVIPLIIISFGTESTTVTHAVSWTVAIFGVILVVYSILAMLFHSGGMPYYFYGPEKLVISGPYRFVRHPIYLGYLLVLAGLVMAYWSHVNFFLFSAITILVVLYTFLFEEKKLKEKLDGYKDYAKKVPAFIPLPGKFIPFEYTRCVPWQYIFLNLLMKFLVQFIVWPKVLNGKVLKSRGPFVLAILHQTHYDGPLIYYAVTRYFRFVSTALYFDRIPLMWKVGIIPVKRYTVDFVAMKRIIETIRNGFSIGIAPEAARTWDGERICIRKEIWKLLRKLDIPVIPVKFYGIQRLWPRWSDKIKFGRATVEFGEPVIPEDPHFEEKIKDFLSKPDPSFELPYRDYKGIEKLLWRCPDCGTIGSVKSKKHSFWCSNCGTKYVKPTVNEVIELHKRIRPDKMPVNFPIEDNVILNGRTVRGTLYENRFVLGDLVVNYDELRTSSIERNEENIFGTSKALIRFIPKISPLMWKEIVDYQVRFVLGREDFHTYYWDIEC
;
A
#
# COMPACT_ATOMS: atom_id res chain seq x y z
N MET A 1 9.77 36.28 -0.90
CA MET A 1 8.68 37.06 -0.26
C MET A 1 7.60 36.18 0.40
N ARG A 2 6.87 35.32 -0.33
CA ARG A 2 5.75 34.51 0.24
C ARG A 2 6.13 33.53 1.36
N LEU A 3 7.26 32.83 1.23
CA LEU A 3 7.78 31.93 2.26
C LEU A 3 8.21 32.70 3.52
N ILE A 4 8.83 33.87 3.34
CA ILE A 4 9.32 34.72 4.43
C ILE A 4 8.14 35.22 5.27
N LEU A 5 7.06 35.69 4.63
CA LEU A 5 5.85 36.11 5.33
C LEU A 5 5.24 34.97 6.16
N SER A 6 5.18 33.76 5.59
CA SER A 6 4.70 32.57 6.30
C SER A 6 5.60 32.19 7.50
N ILE A 7 6.92 32.33 7.37
CA ILE A 7 7.86 32.10 8.48
C ILE A 7 7.65 33.15 9.59
N ILE A 8 7.50 34.42 9.21
CA ILE A 8 7.26 35.52 10.15
C ILE A 8 5.95 35.31 10.90
N GLU A 9 4.86 34.98 10.20
CA GLU A 9 3.57 34.65 10.82
C GLU A 9 3.73 33.50 11.84
N THR A 10 4.38 32.41 11.45
CA THR A 10 4.61 31.28 12.36
C THR A 10 5.43 31.70 13.59
N ILE A 11 6.49 32.49 13.43
CA ILE A 11 7.30 32.99 14.56
C ILE A 11 6.46 33.88 15.48
N ILE A 12 5.68 34.81 14.94
CA ILE A 12 4.88 35.73 15.75
C ILE A 12 3.84 34.95 16.55
N PHE A 13 3.05 34.11 15.89
CA PHE A 13 1.94 33.41 16.55
C PHE A 13 2.41 32.30 17.50
N TRP A 14 3.45 31.56 17.15
CA TRP A 14 3.88 30.37 17.89
C TRP A 14 5.09 30.56 18.81
N LEU A 15 5.79 31.70 18.71
CA LEU A 15 6.94 32.00 19.58
C LEU A 15 6.72 33.31 20.34
N VAL A 16 6.52 34.43 19.63
CA VAL A 16 6.49 35.76 20.25
C VAL A 16 5.30 35.92 21.21
N ILE A 17 4.07 35.60 20.76
CA ILE A 17 2.87 35.73 21.58
C ILE A 17 2.93 34.82 22.83
N PRO A 18 3.28 33.51 22.71
CA PRO A 18 3.49 32.65 23.87
C PRO A 18 4.53 33.20 24.86
N LEU A 19 5.67 33.72 24.37
CA LEU A 19 6.71 34.29 25.23
C LEU A 19 6.19 35.53 25.98
N ILE A 20 5.42 36.40 25.33
CA ILE A 20 4.78 37.55 26.00
C ILE A 20 3.87 37.06 27.12
N ILE A 21 3.02 36.06 26.88
CA ILE A 21 2.11 35.53 27.91
C ILE A 21 2.90 35.00 29.11
N ILE A 22 3.98 34.26 28.87
CA ILE A 22 4.85 33.72 29.92
C ILE A 22 5.57 34.84 30.69
N SER A 23 6.10 35.85 29.99
CA SER A 23 6.89 36.93 30.61
C SER A 23 6.05 37.92 31.43
N PHE A 24 4.78 38.12 31.09
CA PHE A 24 3.89 39.09 31.74
C PHE A 24 2.83 38.46 32.65
N GLY A 25 2.89 37.14 32.87
CA GLY A 25 1.94 36.41 33.72
C GLY A 25 2.58 35.90 35.01
N THR A 26 1.75 35.71 36.04
CA THR A 26 2.14 35.05 37.28
C THR A 26 1.79 33.58 37.24
N GLU A 27 2.68 32.71 37.71
CA GLU A 27 2.42 31.26 37.76
C GLU A 27 1.19 30.93 38.62
N SER A 28 0.30 30.13 38.05
CA SER A 28 -0.90 29.63 38.72
C SER A 28 -0.58 28.47 39.69
N THR A 29 -1.56 28.08 40.53
CA THR A 29 -1.40 26.94 41.44
C THR A 29 -1.10 25.63 40.70
N THR A 30 -0.52 24.64 41.37
CA THR A 30 -0.15 23.35 40.77
C THR A 30 -1.30 22.65 40.04
N VAL A 31 -2.51 22.68 40.62
CA VAL A 31 -3.70 22.04 40.02
C VAL A 31 -4.15 22.77 38.75
N THR A 32 -4.25 24.10 38.80
CA THR A 32 -4.52 24.92 37.61
C THR A 32 -3.45 24.72 36.55
N HIS A 33 -2.18 24.64 36.95
CA HIS A 33 -1.06 24.43 36.03
C HIS A 33 -1.19 23.11 35.26
N ALA A 34 -1.58 22.01 35.92
CA ALA A 34 -1.80 20.72 35.25
C ALA A 34 -2.95 20.79 34.22
N VAL A 35 -4.07 21.43 34.57
CA VAL A 35 -5.21 21.65 33.66
C VAL A 35 -4.79 22.51 32.47
N SER A 36 -4.10 23.61 32.74
CA SER A 36 -3.57 24.56 31.74
C SER A 36 -2.72 23.87 30.68
N TRP A 37 -1.74 23.05 31.10
CA TRP A 37 -0.90 22.28 30.19
C TRP A 37 -1.68 21.21 29.43
N THR A 38 -2.68 20.59 30.05
CA THR A 38 -3.56 19.63 29.36
C THR A 38 -4.32 20.29 28.21
N VAL A 39 -4.89 21.48 28.45
CA VAL A 39 -5.58 22.28 27.41
C VAL A 39 -4.60 22.68 26.30
N ALA A 40 -3.40 23.16 26.66
CA ALA A 40 -2.39 23.55 25.69
C ALA A 40 -1.91 22.37 24.82
N ILE A 41 -1.59 21.22 25.44
CA ILE A 41 -1.18 20.00 24.73
C ILE A 41 -2.29 19.52 23.79
N PHE A 42 -3.55 19.54 24.24
CA PHE A 42 -4.68 19.19 23.38
C PHE A 42 -4.80 20.14 22.18
N GLY A 43 -4.58 21.45 22.39
CA GLY A 43 -4.48 22.44 21.31
C GLY A 43 -3.38 22.11 20.30
N VAL A 44 -2.18 21.77 20.76
CA VAL A 44 -1.06 21.35 19.90
C VAL A 44 -1.41 20.09 19.10
N ILE A 45 -1.97 19.06 19.75
CA ILE A 45 -2.40 17.81 19.08
C ILE A 45 -3.42 18.13 17.99
N LEU A 46 -4.40 19.00 18.28
CA LEU A 46 -5.43 19.40 17.32
C LEU A 46 -4.82 20.10 16.11
N VAL A 47 -3.87 21.03 16.30
CA VAL A 47 -3.16 21.70 15.22
C VAL A 47 -2.36 20.71 14.39
N VAL A 48 -1.51 19.89 15.03
CA VAL A 48 -0.67 18.91 14.32
C VAL A 48 -1.53 17.94 13.52
N TYR A 49 -2.60 17.40 14.11
CA TYR A 49 -3.51 16.49 13.40
C TYR A 49 -4.22 17.19 12.24
N SER A 50 -4.63 18.45 12.39
CA SER A 50 -5.27 19.22 11.32
C SER A 50 -4.31 19.49 10.15
N ILE A 51 -3.05 19.83 10.44
CA ILE A 51 -2.01 20.01 9.42
C ILE A 51 -1.80 18.69 8.67
N LEU A 52 -1.64 17.58 9.39
CA LEU A 52 -1.44 16.26 8.78
C LEU A 52 -2.67 15.82 7.97
N ALA A 53 -3.87 15.99 8.49
CA ALA A 53 -5.11 15.66 7.79
C ALA A 53 -5.24 16.44 6.47
N MET A 54 -4.85 17.71 6.46
CA MET A 54 -4.82 18.54 5.25
C MET A 54 -3.75 18.09 4.26
N LEU A 55 -2.52 17.83 4.73
CA LEU A 55 -1.41 17.37 3.91
C LEU A 55 -1.74 16.05 3.22
N PHE A 56 -2.28 15.08 3.95
CA PHE A 56 -2.63 13.78 3.39
C PHE A 56 -3.90 13.84 2.52
N HIS A 57 -4.88 14.69 2.82
CA HIS A 57 -6.08 14.81 2.00
C HIS A 57 -5.83 15.55 0.68
N SER A 58 -5.09 16.66 0.72
CA SER A 58 -4.98 17.61 -0.40
C SER A 58 -3.57 17.70 -1.02
N GLY A 59 -2.54 17.19 -0.35
CA GLY A 59 -1.14 17.37 -0.75
C GLY A 59 -0.57 18.77 -0.47
N GLY A 60 -1.39 19.70 0.04
CA GLY A 60 -1.01 21.09 0.36
C GLY A 60 -0.77 21.34 1.85
N MET A 61 -0.16 22.48 2.17
CA MET A 61 0.14 22.94 3.53
C MET A 61 -0.81 24.07 3.93
N PRO A 62 -1.09 24.30 5.23
CA PRO A 62 -2.12 25.26 5.67
C PRO A 62 -1.74 26.74 5.56
N TYR A 63 -0.73 27.07 4.78
CA TYR A 63 -0.27 28.46 4.64
C TYR A 63 -1.06 29.20 3.55
N TYR A 64 -1.23 30.51 3.73
CA TYR A 64 -2.03 31.38 2.85
C TYR A 64 -1.74 31.24 1.35
N PHE A 65 -0.50 30.92 0.98
CA PHE A 65 -0.06 30.72 -0.41
C PHE A 65 -0.05 29.25 -0.89
N TYR A 66 -0.19 28.29 0.03
CA TYR A 66 -0.18 26.85 -0.22
C TYR A 66 -1.47 26.15 0.21
N GLY A 67 -2.52 26.93 0.52
CA GLY A 67 -3.80 26.45 1.01
C GLY A 67 -4.46 25.46 0.04
N PRO A 68 -5.36 24.62 0.56
CA PRO A 68 -5.85 23.46 -0.16
C PRO A 68 -6.56 23.87 -1.45
N GLU A 69 -6.33 23.11 -2.52
CA GLU A 69 -7.04 23.27 -3.80
C GLU A 69 -8.37 22.51 -3.83
N LYS A 70 -8.56 21.58 -2.89
CA LYS A 70 -9.78 20.78 -2.73
C LYS A 70 -10.31 20.92 -1.31
N LEU A 71 -11.62 20.80 -1.16
CA LEU A 71 -12.28 20.84 0.13
C LEU A 71 -11.78 19.70 1.03
N VAL A 72 -11.13 20.05 2.14
CA VAL A 72 -10.64 19.06 3.12
C VAL A 72 -11.74 18.73 4.13
N ILE A 73 -12.15 17.46 4.14
CA ILE A 73 -13.13 16.90 5.09
C ILE A 73 -12.56 15.72 5.89
N SER A 74 -11.24 15.73 6.12
CA SER A 74 -10.55 14.69 6.91
C SER A 74 -10.33 15.12 8.35
N GLY A 75 -10.32 14.16 9.27
CA GLY A 75 -9.96 14.41 10.66
C GLY A 75 -10.82 15.49 11.33
N PRO A 76 -10.22 16.50 11.98
CA PRO A 76 -10.97 17.52 12.72
C PRO A 76 -11.89 18.39 11.85
N TYR A 77 -11.58 18.53 10.57
CA TYR A 77 -12.41 19.26 9.58
C TYR A 77 -13.81 18.65 9.40
N ARG A 78 -14.07 17.45 9.94
CA ARG A 78 -15.43 16.87 9.94
C ARG A 78 -16.34 17.46 11.01
N PHE A 79 -15.75 18.08 12.05
CA PHE A 79 -16.45 18.53 13.25
C PHE A 79 -16.41 20.06 13.39
N VAL A 80 -15.33 20.70 12.93
CA VAL A 80 -15.18 22.16 12.93
C VAL A 80 -14.48 22.61 11.65
N ARG A 81 -14.86 23.76 11.09
CA ARG A 81 -14.27 24.26 9.83
C ARG A 81 -12.85 24.76 9.99
N HIS A 82 -12.53 25.31 11.16
CA HIS A 82 -11.28 26.02 11.43
C HIS A 82 -10.50 25.39 12.60
N PRO A 83 -10.15 24.09 12.54
CA PRO A 83 -9.54 23.38 13.66
C PRO A 83 -8.12 23.84 13.98
N ILE A 84 -7.37 24.40 13.01
CA ILE A 84 -6.03 24.96 13.25
C ILE A 84 -6.13 26.20 14.14
N TYR A 85 -7.04 27.12 13.80
CA TYR A 85 -7.30 28.29 14.63
C TYR A 85 -7.87 27.92 16.00
N LEU A 86 -8.81 26.97 16.06
CA LEU A 86 -9.31 26.45 17.34
C LEU A 86 -8.19 25.87 18.21
N GLY A 87 -7.31 25.05 17.63
CA GLY A 87 -6.17 24.49 18.33
C GLY A 87 -5.20 25.56 18.84
N TYR A 88 -4.93 26.58 18.03
CA TYR A 88 -4.13 27.73 18.45
C TYR A 88 -4.74 28.49 19.62
N LEU A 89 -6.05 28.77 19.58
CA LEU A 89 -6.76 29.44 20.67
C LEU A 89 -6.75 28.60 21.96
N LEU A 90 -6.81 27.26 21.86
CA LEU A 90 -6.65 26.37 23.01
C LEU A 90 -5.23 26.41 23.60
N VAL A 91 -4.20 26.50 22.75
CA VAL A 91 -2.82 26.71 23.22
C VAL A 91 -2.71 28.02 24.00
N LEU A 92 -3.21 29.12 23.46
CA LEU A 92 -3.20 30.41 24.16
C LEU A 92 -4.01 30.38 25.45
N ALA A 93 -5.20 29.78 25.43
CA ALA A 93 -6.04 29.65 26.62
C ALA A 93 -5.32 28.88 27.72
N GLY A 94 -4.69 27.74 27.39
CA GLY A 94 -3.88 26.98 28.33
C GLY A 94 -2.70 27.81 28.90
N LEU A 95 -1.99 28.56 28.06
CA LEU A 95 -0.90 29.43 28.52
C LEU A 95 -1.38 30.57 29.43
N VAL A 96 -2.49 31.23 29.10
CA VAL A 96 -3.07 32.28 29.94
C VAL A 96 -3.58 31.73 31.26
N MET A 97 -4.14 30.51 31.27
CA MET A 97 -4.51 29.83 32.52
C MET A 97 -3.28 29.43 33.35
N ALA A 98 -2.15 29.09 32.72
CA ALA A 98 -0.90 28.76 33.41
C ALA A 98 -0.23 30.01 34.00
N TYR A 99 -0.22 31.10 33.23
CA TYR A 99 0.44 32.38 33.52
C TYR A 99 -0.62 33.50 33.57
N TRP A 100 -1.40 33.52 34.63
CA TRP A 100 -2.54 34.43 34.73
C TRP A 100 -2.09 35.87 34.91
N SER A 101 -2.72 36.79 34.16
CA SER A 101 -2.78 38.22 34.46
C SER A 101 -3.95 38.84 33.72
N HIS A 102 -4.48 39.97 34.20
CA HIS A 102 -5.55 40.68 33.48
C HIS A 102 -5.09 41.13 32.08
N VAL A 103 -3.81 41.51 31.95
CA VAL A 103 -3.19 41.86 30.66
C VAL A 103 -3.23 40.67 29.71
N ASN A 104 -2.82 39.47 30.16
CA ASN A 104 -2.85 38.25 29.36
C ASN A 104 -4.27 37.85 28.95
N PHE A 105 -5.27 38.04 29.83
CA PHE A 105 -6.67 37.80 29.52
C PHE A 105 -7.20 38.73 28.42
N PHE A 106 -6.93 40.04 28.52
CA PHE A 106 -7.33 41.01 27.49
C PHE A 106 -6.58 40.78 26.17
N LEU A 107 -5.29 40.44 26.22
CA LEU A 107 -4.50 40.07 25.05
C LEU A 107 -5.09 38.85 24.34
N PHE A 108 -5.40 37.78 25.07
CA PHE A 108 -6.05 36.59 24.53
C PHE A 108 -7.42 36.89 23.93
N SER A 109 -8.24 37.71 24.62
CA SER A 109 -9.56 38.10 24.13
C SER A 109 -9.45 38.91 22.82
N ALA A 110 -8.51 39.85 22.74
CA ALA A 110 -8.25 40.62 21.54
C ALA A 110 -7.78 39.73 20.38
N ILE A 111 -6.83 38.82 20.62
CA ILE A 111 -6.37 37.85 19.61
C ILE A 111 -7.52 36.96 19.15
N THR A 112 -8.36 36.48 20.07
CA THR A 112 -9.53 35.64 19.74
C THR A 112 -10.51 36.37 18.83
N ILE A 113 -10.86 37.62 19.17
CA ILE A 113 -11.75 38.46 18.36
C ILE A 113 -11.13 38.68 16.97
N LEU A 114 -9.83 39.02 16.90
CA LEU A 114 -9.13 39.22 15.63
C LEU A 114 -9.12 37.97 14.76
N VAL A 115 -8.84 36.78 15.32
CA VAL A 115 -8.86 35.51 14.59
C VAL A 115 -10.26 35.21 14.07
N VAL A 116 -11.29 35.36 14.91
CA VAL A 116 -12.68 35.10 14.51
C VAL A 116 -13.12 36.06 13.39
N LEU A 117 -12.85 37.36 13.54
CA LEU A 117 -13.16 38.36 12.52
C LEU A 117 -12.40 38.09 11.22
N TYR A 118 -11.10 37.79 11.30
CA TYR A 118 -10.28 37.44 10.14
C TYR A 118 -10.86 36.25 9.37
N THR A 119 -11.20 35.18 10.10
CA THR A 119 -11.74 33.95 9.53
C THR A 119 -13.07 34.20 8.81
N PHE A 120 -14.01 34.96 9.39
CA PHE A 120 -15.30 35.19 8.75
C PHE A 120 -15.24 36.22 7.61
N LEU A 121 -14.49 37.31 7.78
CA LEU A 121 -14.46 38.43 6.82
C LEU A 121 -13.61 38.11 5.59
N PHE A 122 -12.51 37.38 5.77
CA PHE A 122 -11.54 37.14 4.69
C PHE A 122 -11.48 35.67 4.29
N GLU A 123 -11.22 34.77 5.24
CA GLU A 123 -10.93 33.37 4.91
C GLU A 123 -12.16 32.63 4.39
N GLU A 124 -13.29 32.66 5.10
CA GLU A 124 -14.51 31.98 4.66
C GLU A 124 -15.05 32.55 3.35
N LYS A 125 -14.91 33.87 3.13
CA LYS A 125 -15.28 34.50 1.86
C LYS A 125 -14.46 33.92 0.71
N LYS A 126 -13.14 33.88 0.87
CA LYS A 126 -12.21 33.30 -0.12
C LYS A 126 -12.45 31.80 -0.34
N LEU A 127 -12.72 31.04 0.71
CA LEU A 127 -13.00 29.60 0.60
C LEU A 127 -14.32 29.34 -0.14
N LYS A 128 -15.36 30.15 0.08
CA LYS A 128 -16.65 30.06 -0.65
C LYS A 128 -16.52 30.37 -2.14
N GLU A 129 -15.55 31.20 -2.53
CA GLU A 129 -15.26 31.57 -3.92
C GLU A 129 -14.36 30.54 -4.62
N LYS A 130 -13.36 29.98 -3.90
CA LYS A 130 -12.33 29.11 -4.49
C LYS A 130 -12.68 27.62 -4.47
N LEU A 131 -13.42 27.14 -3.46
CA LEU A 131 -13.62 25.70 -3.23
C LEU A 131 -15.05 25.26 -3.54
N ASP A 132 -15.15 24.36 -4.52
CA ASP A 132 -16.40 23.70 -4.85
C ASP A 132 -16.96 22.92 -3.65
N GLY A 133 -18.27 23.01 -3.44
CA GLY A 133 -18.97 22.34 -2.33
C GLY A 133 -18.75 22.96 -0.94
N TYR A 134 -17.91 23.99 -0.80
CA TYR A 134 -17.66 24.62 0.52
C TYR A 134 -18.92 25.21 1.15
N LYS A 135 -19.83 25.77 0.35
CA LYS A 135 -21.11 26.32 0.83
C LYS A 135 -21.97 25.25 1.52
N ASP A 136 -22.05 24.04 0.96
CA ASP A 136 -22.83 22.95 1.55
C ASP A 136 -22.13 22.30 2.74
N TYR A 137 -20.80 22.25 2.70
CA TYR A 137 -19.98 21.89 3.85
C TYR A 137 -20.23 22.85 5.03
N ALA A 138 -20.25 24.15 4.79
CA ALA A 138 -20.45 25.16 5.83
C ALA A 138 -21.85 25.14 6.47
N LYS A 139 -22.86 24.62 5.78
CA LYS A 139 -24.18 24.37 6.39
C LYS A 139 -24.14 23.21 7.41
N LYS A 140 -23.28 22.21 7.18
CA LYS A 140 -23.23 20.96 7.96
C LYS A 140 -22.23 20.98 9.12
N VAL A 141 -21.13 21.72 8.98
CA VAL A 141 -20.01 21.72 9.95
C VAL A 141 -19.85 23.12 10.54
N PRO A 142 -19.87 23.32 11.88
CA PRO A 142 -19.74 24.63 12.52
C PRO A 142 -18.31 25.20 12.40
N ALA A 143 -18.15 26.51 12.59
CA ALA A 143 -16.85 27.18 12.41
C ALA A 143 -15.78 26.73 13.42
N PHE A 144 -16.06 26.92 14.72
CA PHE A 144 -15.09 26.73 15.81
C PHE A 144 -15.57 25.78 16.90
N ILE A 145 -16.85 25.83 17.29
CA ILE A 145 -17.38 25.02 18.39
C ILE A 145 -18.09 23.79 17.80
N PRO A 146 -17.68 22.55 18.13
CA PRO A 146 -18.38 21.35 17.67
C PRO A 146 -19.78 21.31 18.28
N LEU A 147 -20.80 21.10 17.44
CA LEU A 147 -22.19 21.03 17.86
C LEU A 147 -22.71 19.61 17.69
N PRO A 148 -23.47 19.05 18.66
CA PRO A 148 -24.11 17.75 18.51
C PRO A 148 -24.92 17.66 17.21
N GLY A 149 -24.75 16.56 16.48
CA GLY A 149 -25.44 16.32 15.20
C GLY A 149 -24.92 17.10 13.98
N LYS A 150 -24.02 18.08 14.15
CA LYS A 150 -23.43 18.86 13.04
C LYS A 150 -22.02 18.39 12.70
N PHE A 151 -21.92 17.32 11.94
CA PHE A 151 -20.63 16.78 11.47
C PHE A 151 -20.79 15.99 10.16
N ILE A 152 -19.66 15.72 9.50
CA ILE A 152 -19.63 14.81 8.33
C ILE A 152 -19.29 13.39 8.78
N PRO A 153 -20.12 12.38 8.47
CA PRO A 153 -19.81 10.99 8.78
C PRO A 153 -18.58 10.51 8.00
N PHE A 154 -17.79 9.67 8.67
CA PHE A 154 -16.53 9.18 8.13
C PHE A 154 -16.78 8.19 7.00
N GLU A 155 -16.15 8.40 5.85
CA GLU A 155 -16.20 7.48 4.72
C GLU A 155 -14.80 7.34 4.11
N TYR A 156 -14.30 6.12 3.96
CA TYR A 156 -12.93 5.85 3.46
C TYR A 156 -12.69 6.33 2.01
N THR A 157 -13.75 6.57 1.25
CA THR A 157 -13.66 7.06 -0.13
C THR A 157 -13.41 8.57 -0.21
N ARG A 158 -13.68 9.33 0.86
CA ARG A 158 -13.54 10.81 0.89
C ARG A 158 -12.83 11.37 2.12
N CYS A 159 -12.58 10.56 3.14
CA CYS A 159 -11.87 10.95 4.36
C CYS A 159 -10.59 10.14 4.55
N VAL A 160 -9.55 10.80 5.03
CA VAL A 160 -8.28 10.16 5.42
C VAL A 160 -8.39 9.66 6.87
N PRO A 161 -8.23 8.35 7.11
CA PRO A 161 -8.19 7.81 8.47
C PRO A 161 -6.90 8.19 9.18
N TRP A 162 -6.96 8.51 10.47
CA TRP A 162 -5.77 8.84 11.26
C TRP A 162 -4.78 7.67 11.33
N GLN A 163 -5.27 6.42 11.27
CA GLN A 163 -4.43 5.23 11.24
C GLN A 163 -3.54 5.19 9.99
N TYR A 164 -4.05 5.67 8.85
CA TYR A 164 -3.24 5.78 7.65
C TYR A 164 -2.13 6.82 7.82
N ILE A 165 -2.45 8.00 8.38
CA ILE A 165 -1.46 9.05 8.65
C ILE A 165 -0.36 8.51 9.58
N PHE A 166 -0.76 7.90 10.68
CA PHE A 166 0.15 7.29 11.65
C PHE A 166 1.02 6.21 11.00
N LEU A 167 0.41 5.26 10.28
CA LEU A 167 1.16 4.18 9.62
C LEU A 167 2.12 4.74 8.56
N ASN A 168 1.73 5.76 7.81
CA ASN A 168 2.57 6.38 6.81
C ASN A 168 3.79 7.06 7.43
N LEU A 169 3.62 7.84 8.50
CA LEU A 169 4.73 8.44 9.25
C LEU A 169 5.62 7.37 9.88
N LEU A 170 5.04 6.32 10.46
CA LEU A 170 5.78 5.20 11.04
C LEU A 170 6.60 4.47 9.97
N MET A 171 6.03 4.18 8.80
CA MET A 171 6.76 3.54 7.70
C MET A 171 7.86 4.45 7.15
N LYS A 172 7.62 5.76 7.07
CA LYS A 172 8.67 6.74 6.71
C LYS A 172 9.85 6.68 7.66
N PHE A 173 9.62 6.43 8.95
CA PHE A 173 10.68 6.25 9.95
C PHE A 173 11.33 4.87 9.83
N LEU A 174 10.57 3.77 9.93
CA LEU A 174 11.08 2.40 9.99
C LEU A 174 11.86 2.00 8.73
N VAL A 175 11.34 2.31 7.54
CA VAL A 175 11.95 1.88 6.27
C VAL A 175 13.35 2.46 6.09
N GLN A 176 13.64 3.65 6.64
CA GLN A 176 14.98 4.26 6.57
C GLN A 176 16.06 3.40 7.23
N PHE A 177 15.74 2.74 8.33
CA PHE A 177 16.68 1.90 9.09
C PHE A 177 16.78 0.47 8.55
N ILE A 178 15.74 0.00 7.85
CA ILE A 178 15.66 -1.38 7.37
C ILE A 178 16.23 -1.52 5.96
N VAL A 179 15.91 -0.60 5.05
CA VAL A 179 16.20 -0.78 3.62
C VAL A 179 16.89 0.38 2.89
N TRP A 180 17.42 1.39 3.60
CA TRP A 180 18.12 2.55 3.00
C TRP A 180 17.49 3.02 1.67
N PRO A 181 16.20 3.43 1.71
CA PRO A 181 15.38 3.59 0.52
C PRO A 181 15.88 4.73 -0.37
N LYS A 182 15.83 4.52 -1.68
CA LYS A 182 16.01 5.57 -2.70
C LYS A 182 14.74 5.74 -3.50
N VAL A 183 14.30 6.99 -3.68
CA VAL A 183 13.12 7.32 -4.49
C VAL A 183 13.58 7.98 -5.79
N LEU A 184 13.28 7.36 -6.93
CA LEU A 184 13.55 7.90 -8.25
C LEU A 184 12.26 8.46 -8.85
N ASN A 185 12.38 9.63 -9.48
CA ASN A 185 11.28 10.35 -10.13
C ASN A 185 10.05 10.65 -9.25
N GLY A 186 10.20 10.79 -7.93
CA GLY A 186 9.07 11.06 -7.01
C GLY A 186 8.31 12.38 -7.27
N LYS A 187 8.81 13.25 -8.16
CA LYS A 187 8.14 14.49 -8.57
C LYS A 187 6.79 14.26 -9.25
N VAL A 188 6.59 13.13 -9.94
CA VAL A 188 5.32 12.80 -10.62
C VAL A 188 4.13 12.66 -9.66
N LEU A 189 4.43 12.35 -8.39
CA LEU A 189 3.44 12.23 -7.32
C LEU A 189 2.85 13.58 -6.88
N LYS A 190 3.45 14.70 -7.29
CA LYS A 190 2.98 16.06 -7.00
C LYS A 190 1.88 16.55 -7.95
N SER A 191 1.44 15.70 -8.89
CA SER A 191 0.31 16.01 -9.78
C SER A 191 -0.99 16.28 -8.99
N ARG A 192 -1.77 17.27 -9.45
CA ARG A 192 -2.99 17.75 -8.78
C ARG A 192 -4.19 16.79 -8.89
N GLY A 193 -4.16 15.89 -9.87
CA GLY A 193 -5.21 14.89 -10.14
C GLY A 193 -5.05 13.59 -9.34
N PRO A 194 -6.10 12.75 -9.31
CA PRO A 194 -5.95 11.33 -8.97
C PRO A 194 -5.16 10.61 -10.08
N PHE A 195 -4.49 9.53 -9.72
CA PHE A 195 -3.77 8.65 -10.63
C PHE A 195 -3.84 7.20 -10.12
N VAL A 196 -3.50 6.25 -10.98
CA VAL A 196 -3.30 4.85 -10.60
C VAL A 196 -1.81 4.57 -10.48
N LEU A 197 -1.36 4.03 -9.35
CA LEU A 197 -0.04 3.41 -9.23
C LEU A 197 -0.15 1.94 -9.68
N ALA A 198 0.42 1.61 -10.83
CA ALA A 198 0.53 0.23 -11.30
C ALA A 198 1.86 -0.36 -10.83
N ILE A 199 1.84 -1.18 -9.79
CA ILE A 199 3.06 -1.69 -9.15
C ILE A 199 3.47 -3.07 -9.70
N LEU A 200 4.76 -3.29 -9.93
CA LEU A 200 5.29 -4.65 -10.03
C LEU A 200 5.29 -5.29 -8.64
N HIS A 201 4.55 -6.39 -8.43
CA HIS A 201 4.40 -6.98 -7.10
C HIS A 201 5.45 -8.07 -6.88
N GLN A 202 6.54 -7.74 -6.18
CA GLN A 202 7.68 -8.66 -5.98
C GLN A 202 7.71 -9.24 -4.56
N THR A 203 7.58 -8.39 -3.54
CA THR A 203 7.83 -8.81 -2.15
C THR A 203 6.84 -8.20 -1.18
N HIS A 204 7.04 -8.46 0.12
CA HIS A 204 6.32 -7.75 1.17
C HIS A 204 6.81 -6.30 1.39
N TYR A 205 7.95 -5.90 0.81
CA TYR A 205 8.46 -4.53 0.89
C TYR A 205 7.74 -3.54 -0.01
N ASP A 206 6.99 -4.00 -1.00
CA ASP A 206 6.31 -3.17 -1.99
C ASP A 206 5.38 -2.15 -1.30
N GLY A 207 4.55 -2.62 -0.35
CA GLY A 207 3.66 -1.77 0.44
C GLY A 207 4.41 -0.72 1.28
N PRO A 208 5.31 -1.13 2.19
CA PRO A 208 6.13 -0.22 2.99
C PRO A 208 6.90 0.82 2.17
N LEU A 209 7.47 0.45 1.03
CA LEU A 209 8.21 1.38 0.16
C LEU A 209 7.30 2.41 -0.52
N ILE A 210 6.09 2.01 -0.92
CA ILE A 210 5.11 2.96 -1.45
C ILE A 210 4.66 3.92 -0.34
N TYR A 211 4.36 3.41 0.86
CA TYR A 211 4.03 4.23 2.02
C TYR A 211 5.15 5.22 2.37
N TYR A 212 6.41 4.78 2.27
CA TYR A 212 7.57 5.64 2.43
C TYR A 212 7.62 6.75 1.37
N ALA A 213 7.37 6.43 0.10
CA ALA A 213 7.50 7.36 -1.02
C ALA A 213 6.34 8.37 -1.14
N VAL A 214 5.12 7.97 -0.82
CA VAL A 214 3.92 8.82 -0.97
C VAL A 214 3.63 9.64 0.29
N THR A 215 3.07 10.84 0.10
CA THR A 215 2.69 11.75 1.21
C THR A 215 1.23 12.22 1.10
N ARG A 216 0.51 11.75 0.06
CA ARG A 216 -0.95 11.92 -0.09
C ARG A 216 -1.66 10.62 0.25
N TYR A 217 -2.93 10.71 0.60
CA TYR A 217 -3.79 9.55 0.77
C TYR A 217 -3.99 8.89 -0.59
N PHE A 218 -3.74 7.59 -0.61
CA PHE A 218 -4.02 6.74 -1.75
C PHE A 218 -4.55 5.41 -1.23
N ARG A 219 -5.26 4.65 -2.06
CA ARG A 219 -5.87 3.40 -1.65
C ARG A 219 -5.40 2.20 -2.46
N PHE A 220 -4.79 1.23 -1.81
CA PHE A 220 -4.33 0.00 -2.46
C PHE A 220 -5.47 -1.00 -2.65
N VAL A 221 -5.55 -1.58 -3.83
CA VAL A 221 -6.39 -2.75 -4.12
C VAL A 221 -5.69 -4.01 -3.62
N SER A 222 -6.34 -4.77 -2.74
CA SER A 222 -5.81 -6.02 -2.21
C SER A 222 -6.92 -7.06 -1.97
N THR A 223 -6.54 -8.33 -1.84
CA THR A 223 -7.48 -9.43 -1.65
C THR A 223 -8.23 -9.33 -0.33
N ALA A 224 -9.55 -9.55 -0.38
CA ALA A 224 -10.44 -9.55 0.79
C ALA A 224 -10.05 -10.61 1.84
N LEU A 225 -9.36 -11.69 1.44
CA LEU A 225 -8.96 -12.79 2.33
C LEU A 225 -8.07 -12.37 3.51
N TYR A 226 -7.30 -11.27 3.38
CA TYR A 226 -6.47 -10.78 4.48
C TYR A 226 -7.29 -10.12 5.60
N PHE A 227 -8.49 -9.64 5.27
CA PHE A 227 -9.29 -8.82 6.17
C PHE A 227 -10.00 -9.61 7.26
N ASP A 228 -10.28 -10.89 7.04
CA ASP A 228 -10.82 -11.79 8.08
C ASP A 228 -9.82 -11.99 9.23
N ARG A 229 -8.51 -11.83 8.96
CA ARG A 229 -7.45 -12.02 9.94
C ARG A 229 -6.86 -10.72 10.48
N ILE A 230 -6.85 -9.65 9.67
CA ILE A 230 -6.32 -8.34 10.06
C ILE A 230 -7.40 -7.27 9.81
N PRO A 231 -8.39 -7.14 10.72
CA PRO A 231 -9.53 -6.24 10.54
C PRO A 231 -9.13 -4.76 10.37
N LEU A 232 -7.96 -4.38 10.89
CA LEU A 232 -7.43 -3.01 10.81
C LEU A 232 -7.05 -2.59 9.38
N MET A 233 -6.92 -3.52 8.44
CA MET A 233 -6.53 -3.24 7.04
C MET A 233 -7.45 -2.22 6.35
N TRP A 234 -8.74 -2.17 6.70
CA TRP A 234 -9.67 -1.18 6.15
C TRP A 234 -9.28 0.24 6.54
N LYS A 235 -8.65 0.41 7.71
CA LYS A 235 -8.27 1.72 8.26
C LYS A 235 -6.98 2.27 7.68
N VAL A 236 -6.26 1.49 6.88
CA VAL A 236 -4.97 1.87 6.28
C VAL A 236 -5.11 1.95 4.74
N GLY A 237 -6.23 2.48 4.26
CA GLY A 237 -6.40 2.77 2.83
C GLY A 237 -6.35 1.53 1.94
N ILE A 238 -6.89 0.39 2.35
CA ILE A 238 -6.98 -0.79 1.48
C ILE A 238 -8.42 -0.95 1.00
N ILE A 239 -8.58 -1.21 -0.30
CA ILE A 239 -9.83 -1.59 -0.94
C ILE A 239 -9.83 -3.12 -1.05
N PRO A 240 -10.67 -3.83 -0.27
CA PRO A 240 -10.79 -5.27 -0.40
C PRO A 240 -11.48 -5.62 -1.71
N VAL A 241 -10.93 -6.62 -2.41
CA VAL A 241 -11.51 -7.18 -3.62
C VAL A 241 -11.63 -8.69 -3.46
N LYS A 242 -12.82 -9.23 -3.75
CA LYS A 242 -13.01 -10.68 -3.83
C LYS A 242 -12.28 -11.24 -5.04
N ARG A 243 -11.51 -12.31 -4.83
CA ARG A 243 -10.89 -13.06 -5.93
C ARG A 243 -11.94 -13.95 -6.60
N TYR A 244 -11.76 -14.21 -7.89
CA TYR A 244 -12.54 -15.19 -8.68
C TYR A 244 -14.02 -14.88 -8.90
N THR A 245 -14.49 -13.71 -8.47
CA THR A 245 -15.89 -13.28 -8.64
C THR A 245 -15.91 -11.81 -9.04
N VAL A 246 -16.99 -11.39 -9.71
CA VAL A 246 -17.19 -9.98 -10.05
C VAL A 246 -17.59 -9.23 -8.78
N ASP A 247 -16.76 -8.27 -8.37
CA ASP A 247 -16.96 -7.48 -7.15
C ASP A 247 -17.41 -6.05 -7.50
N PHE A 248 -18.72 -5.87 -7.75
CA PHE A 248 -19.31 -4.55 -8.03
C PHE A 248 -19.11 -3.55 -6.88
N VAL A 249 -19.03 -4.03 -5.64
CA VAL A 249 -18.83 -3.19 -4.46
C VAL A 249 -17.41 -2.61 -4.45
N ALA A 250 -16.41 -3.44 -4.73
CA ALA A 250 -15.04 -2.98 -4.90
C ALA A 250 -14.91 -1.96 -6.04
N MET A 251 -15.53 -2.25 -7.19
CA MET A 251 -15.54 -1.36 -8.35
C MET A 251 -16.15 0.00 -8.03
N LYS A 252 -17.31 0.03 -7.35
CA LYS A 252 -17.94 1.27 -6.89
C LYS A 252 -17.01 2.07 -5.98
N ARG A 253 -16.34 1.41 -5.02
CA ARG A 253 -15.39 2.06 -4.10
C ARG A 253 -14.17 2.63 -4.82
N ILE A 254 -13.66 1.95 -5.84
CA ILE A 254 -12.55 2.44 -6.66
C ILE A 254 -12.98 3.74 -7.36
N ILE A 255 -14.14 3.72 -8.04
CA ILE A 255 -14.68 4.87 -8.77
C ILE A 255 -14.95 6.04 -7.81
N GLU A 256 -15.58 5.80 -6.67
CA GLU A 256 -15.83 6.84 -5.65
C GLU A 256 -14.54 7.42 -5.09
N THR A 257 -13.51 6.60 -4.85
CA THR A 257 -12.20 7.07 -4.37
C THR A 257 -11.58 8.05 -5.38
N ILE A 258 -11.61 7.69 -6.67
CA ILE A 258 -11.06 8.53 -7.74
C ILE A 258 -11.88 9.82 -7.90
N ARG A 259 -13.21 9.73 -7.90
CA ARG A 259 -14.11 10.91 -7.98
C ARG A 259 -13.89 11.90 -6.84
N ASN A 260 -13.59 11.42 -5.64
CA ASN A 260 -13.22 12.26 -4.49
C ASN A 260 -11.77 12.79 -4.56
N GLY A 261 -11.03 12.52 -5.64
CA GLY A 261 -9.70 13.05 -5.89
C GLY A 261 -8.56 12.26 -5.25
N PHE A 262 -8.82 11.06 -4.73
CA PHE A 262 -7.79 10.18 -4.18
C PHE A 262 -7.24 9.22 -5.23
N SER A 263 -5.94 8.95 -5.15
CA SER A 263 -5.26 8.00 -6.03
C SER A 263 -5.49 6.56 -5.57
N ILE A 264 -5.37 5.60 -6.48
CA ILE A 264 -5.40 4.18 -6.14
C ILE A 264 -4.07 3.51 -6.48
N GLY A 265 -3.77 2.39 -5.83
CA GLY A 265 -2.67 1.52 -6.20
C GLY A 265 -3.20 0.14 -6.58
N ILE A 266 -2.67 -0.45 -7.64
CA ILE A 266 -3.03 -1.80 -8.10
C ILE A 266 -1.76 -2.54 -8.52
N ALA A 267 -1.66 -3.82 -8.14
CA ALA A 267 -0.73 -4.74 -8.76
C ALA A 267 -1.47 -5.39 -9.96
N PRO A 268 -1.19 -4.96 -11.20
CA PRO A 268 -1.97 -5.42 -12.36
C PRO A 268 -1.83 -6.93 -12.61
N GLU A 269 -0.75 -7.53 -12.13
CA GLU A 269 -0.48 -8.98 -12.17
C GLU A 269 -1.35 -9.80 -11.20
N ALA A 270 -1.97 -9.15 -10.21
CA ALA A 270 -2.76 -9.75 -9.13
C ALA A 270 -2.04 -10.81 -8.25
N ALA A 271 -0.76 -11.09 -8.48
CA ALA A 271 0.06 -12.03 -7.73
C ALA A 271 1.47 -11.49 -7.54
N ARG A 272 2.17 -11.99 -6.51
CA ARG A 272 3.60 -11.72 -6.35
C ARG A 272 4.44 -12.59 -7.26
N THR A 273 5.45 -12.03 -7.90
CA THR A 273 6.45 -12.85 -8.58
C THR A 273 7.25 -13.71 -7.59
N TRP A 274 7.71 -14.86 -8.07
CA TRP A 274 8.51 -15.79 -7.28
C TRP A 274 10.01 -15.53 -7.43
N ASP A 275 10.42 -15.06 -8.60
CA ASP A 275 11.81 -14.92 -9.02
C ASP A 275 12.19 -13.46 -9.32
N GLY A 276 11.20 -12.57 -9.41
CA GLY A 276 11.41 -11.13 -9.60
C GLY A 276 11.01 -10.64 -10.99
N GLU A 277 10.76 -11.56 -11.92
CA GLU A 277 10.29 -11.26 -13.28
C GLU A 277 8.80 -10.89 -13.29
N ARG A 278 8.40 -10.07 -14.27
CA ARG A 278 7.02 -9.62 -14.47
C ARG A 278 6.12 -10.82 -14.77
N ILE A 279 4.96 -10.86 -14.15
CA ILE A 279 3.89 -11.81 -14.42
C ILE A 279 2.95 -11.26 -15.52
N CYS A 280 2.24 -12.15 -16.20
CA CYS A 280 1.24 -11.72 -17.15
C CYS A 280 0.11 -10.86 -16.54
N ILE A 281 -0.25 -9.76 -17.21
CA ILE A 281 -1.37 -8.88 -16.82
C ILE A 281 -2.61 -9.27 -17.63
N ARG A 282 -3.71 -9.54 -16.93
CA ARG A 282 -4.96 -9.97 -17.55
C ARG A 282 -5.62 -8.87 -18.40
N LYS A 283 -6.28 -9.25 -19.49
CA LYS A 283 -6.98 -8.33 -20.42
C LYS A 283 -8.05 -7.48 -19.70
N GLU A 284 -8.69 -8.00 -18.66
CA GLU A 284 -9.70 -7.28 -17.87
C GLU A 284 -9.10 -6.11 -17.08
N ILE A 285 -7.85 -6.25 -16.63
CA ILE A 285 -7.15 -5.19 -15.90
C ILE A 285 -6.85 -4.03 -16.84
N TRP A 286 -6.44 -4.30 -18.08
CA TRP A 286 -6.25 -3.25 -19.09
C TRP A 286 -7.56 -2.52 -19.40
N LYS A 287 -8.66 -3.25 -19.59
CA LYS A 287 -10.01 -2.67 -19.76
C LYS A 287 -10.40 -1.79 -18.57
N LEU A 288 -10.13 -2.24 -17.34
CA LEU A 288 -10.36 -1.46 -16.13
C LEU A 288 -9.55 -0.16 -16.16
N LEU A 289 -8.23 -0.25 -16.34
CA LEU A 289 -7.35 0.92 -16.33
C LEU A 289 -7.76 1.96 -17.38
N ARG A 290 -8.17 1.53 -18.58
CA ARG A 290 -8.68 2.45 -19.60
C ARG A 290 -9.99 3.12 -19.18
N LYS A 291 -10.93 2.35 -18.62
CA LYS A 291 -12.24 2.85 -18.19
C LYS A 291 -12.18 3.81 -17.00
N LEU A 292 -11.09 3.80 -16.22
CA LEU A 292 -10.93 4.73 -15.11
C LEU A 292 -10.65 6.18 -15.57
N ASP A 293 -10.21 6.38 -16.83
CA ASP A 293 -10.01 7.69 -17.43
C ASP A 293 -9.12 8.63 -16.58
N ILE A 294 -8.06 8.05 -16.01
CA ILE A 294 -7.05 8.78 -15.23
C ILE A 294 -5.64 8.26 -15.54
N PRO A 295 -4.59 9.07 -15.37
CA PRO A 295 -3.22 8.65 -15.67
C PRO A 295 -2.78 7.46 -14.83
N VAL A 296 -2.04 6.54 -15.45
CA VAL A 296 -1.39 5.40 -14.80
C VAL A 296 0.10 5.64 -14.70
N ILE A 297 0.63 5.58 -13.49
CA ILE A 297 2.05 5.71 -13.19
C ILE A 297 2.57 4.30 -12.89
N PRO A 298 3.38 3.70 -13.77
CA PRO A 298 3.99 2.41 -13.47
C PRO A 298 5.06 2.58 -12.40
N VAL A 299 5.17 1.60 -11.50
CA VAL A 299 6.12 1.64 -10.38
C VAL A 299 6.90 0.35 -10.33
N LYS A 300 8.22 0.50 -10.33
CA LYS A 300 9.16 -0.60 -10.25
C LYS A 300 9.99 -0.49 -8.99
N PHE A 301 10.28 -1.63 -8.39
CA PHE A 301 11.17 -1.74 -7.26
C PHE A 301 12.47 -2.44 -7.67
N TYR A 302 13.56 -2.07 -7.00
CA TYR A 302 14.88 -2.66 -7.22
C TYR A 302 15.51 -3.10 -5.91
N GLY A 303 16.23 -4.22 -5.95
CA GLY A 303 16.97 -4.76 -4.81
C GLY A 303 16.13 -5.55 -3.81
N ILE A 304 14.81 -5.31 -3.76
CA ILE A 304 13.93 -5.89 -2.74
C ILE A 304 13.77 -7.40 -2.88
N GLN A 305 13.82 -7.92 -4.11
CA GLN A 305 13.76 -9.36 -4.39
C GLN A 305 14.91 -10.12 -3.71
N ARG A 306 16.09 -9.50 -3.58
CA ARG A 306 17.25 -10.08 -2.88
C ARG A 306 17.11 -10.09 -1.37
N LEU A 307 16.24 -9.23 -0.84
CA LEU A 307 16.08 -9.01 0.58
C LEU A 307 14.98 -9.89 1.18
N TRP A 308 13.87 -10.04 0.46
CA TRP A 308 12.74 -10.83 0.94
C TRP A 308 11.94 -11.44 -0.22
N PRO A 309 12.54 -12.38 -0.96
CA PRO A 309 11.84 -13.04 -2.06
C PRO A 309 10.68 -13.87 -1.53
N ARG A 310 9.68 -14.12 -2.39
CA ARG A 310 8.44 -14.80 -2.02
C ARG A 310 8.65 -16.16 -1.34
N TRP A 311 9.66 -16.91 -1.75
CA TRP A 311 9.97 -18.23 -1.21
C TRP A 311 10.64 -18.21 0.17
N SER A 312 11.10 -17.05 0.66
CA SER A 312 11.78 -16.94 1.96
C SER A 312 10.90 -16.32 3.04
N ASP A 313 10.96 -16.88 4.24
CA ASP A 313 10.27 -16.35 5.42
C ASP A 313 11.15 -15.39 6.23
N LYS A 314 12.36 -15.08 5.73
CA LYS A 314 13.36 -14.27 6.44
C LYS A 314 13.52 -12.89 5.82
N ILE A 315 13.17 -11.88 6.59
CA ILE A 315 13.42 -10.48 6.28
C ILE A 315 14.93 -10.21 6.30
N LYS A 316 15.45 -9.53 5.27
CA LYS A 316 16.82 -9.00 5.25
C LYS A 316 16.82 -7.50 5.02
N PHE A 317 17.85 -6.86 5.56
CA PHE A 317 18.12 -5.44 5.38
C PHE A 317 19.03 -5.23 4.17
N GLY A 318 18.93 -4.08 3.51
CA GLY A 318 19.78 -3.73 2.37
C GLY A 318 19.16 -2.64 1.51
N ARG A 319 19.85 -2.14 0.49
CA ARG A 319 19.33 -1.02 -0.32
C ARG A 319 18.11 -1.45 -1.13
N ALA A 320 17.05 -0.64 -1.06
CA ALA A 320 15.87 -0.74 -1.91
C ALA A 320 15.66 0.57 -2.68
N THR A 321 15.28 0.47 -3.95
CA THR A 321 14.90 1.65 -4.75
C THR A 321 13.46 1.50 -5.23
N VAL A 322 12.70 2.58 -5.18
CA VAL A 322 11.39 2.70 -5.81
C VAL A 322 11.49 3.75 -6.92
N GLU A 323 11.15 3.37 -8.14
CA GLU A 323 11.14 4.23 -9.31
C GLU A 323 9.73 4.41 -9.83
N PHE A 324 9.32 5.66 -9.99
CA PHE A 324 8.04 6.04 -10.59
C PHE A 324 8.25 6.38 -12.07
N GLY A 325 7.48 5.77 -12.95
CA GLY A 325 7.49 6.10 -14.37
C GLY A 325 6.79 7.43 -14.67
N GLU A 326 6.85 7.83 -15.93
CA GLU A 326 6.04 8.94 -16.41
C GLU A 326 4.56 8.54 -16.45
N PRO A 327 3.62 9.46 -16.15
CA PRO A 327 2.19 9.17 -16.25
C PRO A 327 1.79 8.82 -17.68
N VAL A 328 1.18 7.65 -17.87
CA VAL A 328 0.66 7.20 -19.16
C VAL A 328 -0.86 7.39 -19.16
N ILE A 329 -1.38 8.06 -20.19
CA ILE A 329 -2.80 8.41 -20.28
C ILE A 329 -3.55 7.27 -21.00
N PRO A 330 -4.73 6.82 -20.54
CA PRO A 330 -5.52 5.76 -21.17
C PRO A 330 -5.75 5.82 -22.69
N GLU A 331 -5.82 7.01 -23.27
CA GLU A 331 -6.04 7.23 -24.71
C GLU A 331 -4.78 6.97 -25.56
N ASP A 332 -3.61 6.80 -24.93
CA ASP A 332 -2.36 6.53 -25.65
C ASP A 332 -2.46 5.19 -26.42
N PRO A 333 -2.17 5.16 -27.74
CA PRO A 333 -2.14 3.93 -28.52
C PRO A 333 -1.17 2.89 -27.93
N HIS A 334 -0.07 3.33 -27.34
CA HIS A 334 0.97 2.49 -26.73
C HIS A 334 0.81 2.38 -25.21
N PHE A 335 -0.39 2.63 -24.67
CA PHE A 335 -0.66 2.64 -23.23
C PHE A 335 -0.15 1.38 -22.51
N GLU A 336 -0.48 0.20 -23.06
CA GLU A 336 -0.13 -1.08 -22.45
C GLU A 336 1.37 -1.37 -22.57
N GLU A 337 1.96 -1.11 -23.74
CA GLU A 337 3.37 -1.32 -24.03
C GLU A 337 4.27 -0.47 -23.12
N LYS A 338 4.01 0.84 -23.01
CA LYS A 338 4.76 1.74 -22.13
C LYS A 338 4.77 1.29 -20.66
N ILE A 339 3.62 0.81 -20.18
CA ILE A 339 3.50 0.29 -18.81
C ILE A 339 4.26 -1.03 -18.68
N LYS A 340 4.06 -1.97 -19.62
CA LYS A 340 4.74 -3.27 -19.63
C LYS A 340 6.27 -3.09 -19.66
N ASP A 341 6.78 -2.28 -20.58
CA ASP A 341 8.22 -2.03 -20.75
C ASP A 341 8.84 -1.44 -19.48
N PHE A 342 8.16 -0.48 -18.86
CA PHE A 342 8.63 0.10 -17.61
C PHE A 342 8.71 -0.93 -16.49
N LEU A 343 7.68 -1.77 -16.34
CA LEU A 343 7.66 -2.83 -15.32
C LEU A 343 8.70 -3.93 -15.62
N SER A 344 8.99 -4.18 -16.90
CA SER A 344 9.94 -5.19 -17.39
C SER A 344 11.42 -4.77 -17.37
N LYS A 345 11.76 -3.52 -17.03
CA LYS A 345 13.17 -3.07 -16.95
C LYS A 345 14.06 -4.08 -16.18
N PRO A 346 15.30 -4.37 -16.57
CA PRO A 346 16.15 -5.25 -15.78
C PRO A 346 16.42 -4.64 -14.40
N ASP A 347 16.49 -5.46 -13.34
CA ASP A 347 16.96 -5.01 -12.03
C ASP A 347 18.48 -5.21 -11.95
N PRO A 348 19.31 -4.14 -11.95
CA PRO A 348 20.76 -4.26 -11.92
C PRO A 348 21.28 -5.00 -10.69
N SER A 349 20.49 -5.07 -9.63
CA SER A 349 20.87 -5.81 -8.43
C SER A 349 20.86 -7.32 -8.64
N PHE A 350 20.24 -7.84 -9.71
CA PHE A 350 20.11 -9.28 -9.95
C PHE A 350 21.43 -9.95 -10.34
N GLU A 351 22.44 -9.16 -10.75
CA GLU A 351 23.83 -9.60 -10.90
C GLU A 351 24.50 -9.98 -9.57
N LEU A 352 23.84 -9.68 -8.44
CA LEU A 352 24.33 -10.01 -7.11
C LEU A 352 23.52 -11.15 -6.50
N PRO A 353 24.12 -11.97 -5.62
CA PRO A 353 23.41 -13.06 -4.95
C PRO A 353 22.27 -12.56 -4.04
N TYR A 354 21.31 -13.45 -3.81
CA TYR A 354 20.35 -13.32 -2.70
C TYR A 354 21.11 -13.21 -1.36
N ARG A 355 20.54 -12.49 -0.39
CA ARG A 355 21.17 -12.39 0.94
C ARG A 355 21.05 -13.66 1.77
N ASP A 356 20.06 -14.49 1.48
CA ASP A 356 19.81 -15.76 2.15
C ASP A 356 19.05 -16.70 1.19
N TYR A 357 19.57 -17.92 1.00
CA TYR A 357 18.95 -18.93 0.13
C TYR A 357 18.03 -19.89 0.89
N LYS A 358 17.86 -19.73 2.22
CA LYS A 358 16.95 -20.59 2.99
C LYS A 358 15.51 -20.45 2.48
N GLY A 359 14.92 -21.58 2.11
CA GLY A 359 13.58 -21.68 1.53
C GLY A 359 13.55 -21.71 0.00
N ILE A 360 14.70 -21.62 -0.69
CA ILE A 360 14.75 -21.63 -2.15
C ILE A 360 14.20 -22.92 -2.77
N GLU A 361 14.14 -24.01 -2.01
CA GLU A 361 13.46 -25.25 -2.41
C GLU A 361 11.97 -25.06 -2.77
N LYS A 362 11.31 -24.00 -2.29
CA LYS A 362 9.95 -23.66 -2.73
C LYS A 362 9.94 -23.16 -4.18
N LEU A 363 10.98 -22.46 -4.62
CA LEU A 363 11.16 -22.00 -6.01
C LEU A 363 11.76 -23.11 -6.87
N LEU A 364 12.90 -23.65 -6.44
CA LEU A 364 13.59 -24.76 -7.09
C LEU A 364 13.07 -26.09 -6.54
N TRP A 365 11.82 -26.41 -6.87
CA TRP A 365 11.11 -27.56 -6.33
C TRP A 365 11.59 -28.92 -6.86
N ARG A 366 12.43 -28.93 -7.90
CA ARG A 366 13.22 -30.09 -8.33
C ARG A 366 14.64 -29.67 -8.69
N CYS A 367 15.55 -30.65 -8.72
CA CYS A 367 16.94 -30.39 -9.07
C CYS A 367 17.09 -29.97 -10.55
N PRO A 368 17.78 -28.86 -10.86
CA PRO A 368 18.06 -28.43 -12.24
C PRO A 368 18.89 -29.39 -13.07
N ASP A 369 19.68 -30.26 -12.44
CA ASP A 369 20.62 -31.16 -13.13
C ASP A 369 20.05 -32.56 -13.34
N CYS A 370 19.49 -33.18 -12.29
CA CYS A 370 18.98 -34.56 -12.33
C CYS A 370 17.45 -34.67 -12.33
N GLY A 371 16.72 -33.56 -12.22
CA GLY A 371 15.26 -33.53 -12.25
C GLY A 371 14.55 -34.11 -11.02
N THR A 372 15.27 -34.64 -10.03
CA THR A 372 14.64 -35.23 -8.83
C THR A 372 13.82 -34.18 -8.06
N ILE A 373 12.53 -34.46 -7.85
CA ILE A 373 11.58 -33.59 -7.15
C ILE A 373 11.87 -33.61 -5.64
N GLY A 374 11.79 -32.43 -4.99
CA GLY A 374 11.92 -32.29 -3.53
C GLY A 374 13.33 -32.53 -2.96
N SER A 375 14.33 -32.74 -3.83
CA SER A 375 15.72 -33.05 -3.44
C SER A 375 16.56 -31.82 -3.11
N VAL A 376 16.12 -30.62 -3.49
CA VAL A 376 16.86 -29.38 -3.20
C VAL A 376 16.81 -29.08 -1.70
N LYS A 377 17.98 -28.81 -1.11
CA LYS A 377 18.15 -28.39 0.28
C LYS A 377 18.99 -27.11 0.32
N SER A 378 18.69 -26.24 1.28
CA SER A 378 19.28 -24.89 1.33
C SER A 378 19.94 -24.53 2.66
N LYS A 379 20.95 -23.68 2.57
CA LYS A 379 21.63 -22.97 3.68
C LYS A 379 21.70 -21.49 3.33
N LYS A 380 22.22 -20.68 4.25
CA LYS A 380 22.25 -19.21 4.10
C LYS A 380 22.96 -18.75 2.81
N HIS A 381 23.99 -19.46 2.36
CA HIS A 381 24.86 -19.03 1.26
C HIS A 381 24.99 -20.06 0.13
N SER A 382 24.16 -21.10 0.14
CA SER A 382 24.23 -22.17 -0.85
C SER A 382 22.99 -23.05 -0.82
N PHE A 383 22.78 -23.80 -1.88
CA PHE A 383 21.84 -24.91 -1.92
C PHE A 383 22.46 -26.09 -2.69
N TRP A 384 21.96 -27.29 -2.45
CA TRP A 384 22.45 -28.51 -3.08
C TRP A 384 21.33 -29.51 -3.30
N CYS A 385 21.56 -30.45 -4.20
CA CYS A 385 20.69 -31.61 -4.41
C CYS A 385 21.11 -32.75 -3.49
N SER A 386 20.16 -33.32 -2.74
CA SER A 386 20.41 -34.49 -1.90
C SER A 386 20.51 -35.81 -2.67
N ASN A 387 20.19 -35.82 -3.97
CA ASN A 387 20.24 -37.01 -4.83
C ASN A 387 21.55 -37.08 -5.63
N CYS A 388 21.81 -36.10 -6.51
CA CYS A 388 23.01 -36.09 -7.35
C CYS A 388 24.21 -35.34 -6.76
N GLY A 389 24.05 -34.68 -5.60
CA GLY A 389 25.12 -33.96 -4.92
C GLY A 389 25.50 -32.60 -5.50
N THR A 390 24.95 -32.19 -6.65
CA THR A 390 25.25 -30.88 -7.27
C THR A 390 24.98 -29.74 -6.28
N LYS A 391 25.93 -28.80 -6.19
CA LYS A 391 25.93 -27.73 -5.20
C LYS A 391 26.16 -26.38 -5.86
N TYR A 392 25.34 -25.40 -5.46
CA TYR A 392 25.39 -24.03 -5.93
C TYR A 392 25.77 -23.12 -4.77
N VAL A 393 26.85 -22.33 -4.91
CA VAL A 393 27.38 -21.47 -3.86
C VAL A 393 27.19 -20.00 -4.24
N LYS A 394 26.26 -19.33 -3.55
CA LYS A 394 25.87 -17.93 -3.79
C LYS A 394 25.64 -17.57 -5.28
N PRO A 395 24.84 -18.35 -6.04
CA PRO A 395 24.53 -17.97 -7.42
C PRO A 395 23.78 -16.63 -7.47
N THR A 396 23.98 -15.83 -8.49
CA THR A 396 23.28 -14.56 -8.67
C THR A 396 21.76 -14.77 -8.79
N VAL A 397 20.98 -13.70 -8.65
CA VAL A 397 19.51 -13.82 -8.86
C VAL A 397 19.22 -14.26 -10.29
N ASN A 398 19.94 -13.71 -11.27
CA ASN A 398 19.82 -14.10 -12.68
C ASN A 398 20.14 -15.57 -12.90
N GLU A 399 21.21 -16.10 -12.29
CA GLU A 399 21.52 -17.53 -12.35
C GLU A 399 20.40 -18.39 -11.76
N VAL A 400 19.82 -17.99 -10.63
CA VAL A 400 18.69 -18.71 -10.02
C VAL A 400 17.45 -18.67 -10.89
N ILE A 401 17.15 -17.54 -11.54
CA ILE A 401 16.05 -17.42 -12.51
C ILE A 401 16.24 -18.42 -13.66
N GLU A 402 17.45 -18.51 -14.21
CA GLU A 402 17.75 -19.45 -15.28
C GLU A 402 17.67 -20.91 -14.83
N LEU A 403 18.11 -21.23 -13.60
CA LEU A 403 17.90 -22.55 -13.01
C LEU A 403 16.41 -22.86 -12.85
N HIS A 404 15.60 -21.88 -12.46
CA HIS A 404 14.14 -22.04 -12.35
C HIS A 404 13.51 -22.32 -13.71
N LYS A 405 13.86 -21.56 -14.75
CA LYS A 405 13.36 -21.77 -16.13
C LYS A 405 13.67 -23.17 -16.65
N ARG A 406 14.86 -23.72 -16.35
CA ARG A 406 15.24 -25.10 -16.76
C ARG A 406 14.36 -26.18 -16.12
N ILE A 407 13.90 -25.97 -14.89
CA ILE A 407 13.09 -26.96 -14.16
C ILE A 407 11.59 -26.81 -14.42
N ARG A 408 11.15 -26.00 -15.37
CA ARG A 408 9.72 -25.91 -15.68
C ARG A 408 9.25 -27.12 -16.52
N PRO A 409 7.99 -27.57 -16.38
CA PRO A 409 7.44 -28.73 -17.09
C PRO A 409 7.59 -28.75 -18.62
N ASP A 410 7.70 -27.59 -19.28
CA ASP A 410 7.90 -27.48 -20.73
C ASP A 410 9.34 -27.81 -21.18
N LYS A 411 10.33 -27.47 -20.35
CA LYS A 411 11.75 -27.67 -20.63
C LYS A 411 12.24 -29.02 -20.12
N MET A 412 11.67 -29.48 -19.01
CA MET A 412 12.03 -30.74 -18.40
C MET A 412 10.73 -31.50 -18.10
N PRO A 413 10.40 -32.56 -18.84
CA PRO A 413 9.20 -33.35 -18.58
C PRO A 413 9.15 -33.88 -17.14
N VAL A 414 7.94 -34.12 -16.65
CA VAL A 414 7.70 -34.70 -15.33
C VAL A 414 7.15 -36.12 -15.49
N ASN A 415 7.59 -37.04 -14.64
CA ASN A 415 7.09 -38.41 -14.63
C ASN A 415 5.98 -38.54 -13.59
N PHE A 416 4.81 -39.02 -14.01
CA PHE A 416 3.67 -39.26 -13.14
C PHE A 416 3.62 -40.73 -12.68
N PRO A 417 3.03 -41.02 -11.51
CA PRO A 417 2.44 -40.08 -10.56
C PRO A 417 3.48 -39.35 -9.70
N ILE A 418 3.16 -38.12 -9.29
CA ILE A 418 3.99 -37.35 -8.35
C ILE A 418 3.28 -37.31 -7.00
N GLU A 419 3.97 -37.75 -5.96
CA GLU A 419 3.43 -37.76 -4.60
C GLU A 419 3.96 -36.60 -3.76
N ASP A 420 3.09 -36.03 -2.94
CA ASP A 420 3.40 -35.03 -1.93
C ASP A 420 2.53 -35.26 -0.69
N ASN A 421 3.01 -34.88 0.48
CA ASN A 421 2.17 -34.83 1.67
C ASN A 421 1.56 -33.43 1.75
N VAL A 422 0.23 -33.33 1.82
CA VAL A 422 -0.47 -32.04 1.85
C VAL A 422 -1.29 -31.92 3.12
N ILE A 423 -1.42 -30.70 3.64
CA ILE A 423 -2.36 -30.41 4.73
C ILE A 423 -3.68 -29.95 4.10
N LEU A 424 -4.73 -30.74 4.27
CA LEU A 424 -6.10 -30.46 3.82
C LEU A 424 -7.01 -30.41 5.05
N ASN A 425 -7.73 -29.30 5.25
CA ASN A 425 -8.62 -29.09 6.41
C ASN A 425 -7.94 -29.39 7.77
N GLY A 426 -6.66 -29.04 7.90
CA GLY A 426 -5.86 -29.25 9.12
C GLY A 426 -5.35 -30.68 9.32
N ARG A 427 -5.60 -31.61 8.40
CA ARG A 427 -5.09 -32.99 8.45
C ARG A 427 -4.08 -33.23 7.33
N THR A 428 -3.02 -33.97 7.63
CA THR A 428 -2.06 -34.42 6.62
C THR A 428 -2.65 -35.57 5.84
N VAL A 429 -2.77 -35.41 4.52
CA VAL A 429 -3.23 -36.45 3.59
C VAL A 429 -2.20 -36.63 2.47
N ARG A 430 -2.22 -37.79 1.81
CA ARG A 430 -1.40 -38.03 0.63
C ARG A 430 -2.02 -37.30 -0.57
N GLY A 431 -1.25 -36.43 -1.20
CA GLY A 431 -1.57 -35.76 -2.44
C GLY A 431 -0.84 -36.44 -3.59
N THR A 432 -1.56 -36.83 -4.65
CA THR A 432 -1.00 -37.46 -5.83
C THR A 432 -1.44 -36.72 -7.08
N LEU A 433 -0.48 -36.20 -7.83
CA LEU A 433 -0.68 -35.61 -9.15
C LEU A 433 -0.59 -36.71 -10.21
N TYR A 434 -1.56 -36.73 -11.12
CA TYR A 434 -1.57 -37.51 -12.35
C TYR A 434 -1.61 -36.56 -13.55
N GLU A 435 -1.55 -37.12 -14.77
CA GLU A 435 -1.57 -36.34 -16.02
C GLU A 435 -2.86 -35.57 -16.25
N ASN A 436 -4.01 -36.10 -15.83
CA ASN A 436 -5.33 -35.50 -16.11
C ASN A 436 -6.11 -35.10 -14.84
N ARG A 437 -5.60 -35.44 -13.66
CA ARG A 437 -6.28 -35.23 -12.39
C ARG A 437 -5.30 -35.18 -11.23
N PHE A 438 -5.78 -34.76 -10.08
CA PHE A 438 -5.07 -34.90 -8.82
C PHE A 438 -5.97 -35.44 -7.73
N VAL A 439 -5.37 -36.13 -6.77
CA VAL A 439 -6.05 -36.76 -5.64
C VAL A 439 -5.46 -36.19 -4.35
N LEU A 440 -6.30 -35.73 -3.43
CA LEU A 440 -5.91 -35.24 -2.10
C LEU A 440 -6.67 -36.05 -1.04
N GLY A 441 -6.07 -37.13 -0.54
CA GLY A 441 -6.79 -38.12 0.28
C GLY A 441 -7.92 -38.75 -0.54
N ASP A 442 -9.17 -38.57 -0.11
CA ASP A 442 -10.35 -39.10 -0.80
C ASP A 442 -10.90 -38.13 -1.88
N LEU A 443 -10.37 -36.91 -1.94
CA LEU A 443 -10.84 -35.89 -2.89
C LEU A 443 -10.15 -36.06 -4.24
N VAL A 444 -10.91 -36.42 -5.27
CA VAL A 444 -10.44 -36.48 -6.66
C VAL A 444 -10.89 -35.22 -7.40
N VAL A 445 -9.98 -34.58 -8.12
CA VAL A 445 -10.25 -33.37 -8.90
C VAL A 445 -9.65 -33.53 -10.28
N ASN A 446 -10.50 -33.47 -11.30
CA ASN A 446 -10.06 -33.48 -12.68
C ASN A 446 -9.65 -32.08 -13.12
N TYR A 447 -8.64 -31.99 -13.99
CA TYR A 447 -8.09 -30.71 -14.44
C TYR A 447 -9.08 -29.89 -15.29
N ASP A 448 -10.03 -30.52 -15.98
CA ASP A 448 -11.08 -29.88 -16.76
C ASP A 448 -12.08 -29.10 -15.87
N GLU A 449 -12.26 -29.52 -14.62
CA GLU A 449 -13.13 -28.83 -13.65
C GLU A 449 -12.51 -27.53 -13.10
N LEU A 450 -11.19 -27.35 -13.27
CA LEU A 450 -10.47 -26.19 -12.77
C LEU A 450 -10.82 -24.94 -13.59
N ARG A 451 -11.16 -23.87 -12.87
CA ARG A 451 -11.40 -22.55 -13.45
C ARG A 451 -10.30 -21.57 -13.10
N THR A 452 -9.70 -21.73 -11.93
CA THR A 452 -8.68 -20.80 -11.43
C THR A 452 -7.64 -21.54 -10.58
N SER A 453 -6.42 -21.04 -10.57
CA SER A 453 -5.35 -21.50 -9.70
C SER A 453 -4.57 -20.32 -9.12
N SER A 454 -4.14 -20.43 -7.86
CA SER A 454 -3.34 -19.40 -7.20
C SER A 454 -2.54 -19.97 -6.04
N ILE A 455 -1.60 -19.17 -5.54
CA ILE A 455 -0.88 -19.46 -4.31
C ILE A 455 -1.03 -18.28 -3.38
N GLU A 456 -1.44 -18.55 -2.14
CA GLU A 456 -1.51 -17.61 -1.03
C GLU A 456 -0.33 -17.83 -0.08
N ARG A 457 0.07 -16.73 0.59
CA ARG A 457 1.12 -16.68 1.64
C ARG A 457 2.53 -17.12 1.29
N ASN A 458 2.75 -17.84 0.18
CA ASN A 458 3.94 -18.60 -0.23
C ASN A 458 3.92 -20.10 0.12
N GLU A 459 2.80 -20.60 0.65
CA GLU A 459 2.68 -21.96 1.20
C GLU A 459 1.34 -22.63 0.85
N GLU A 460 0.26 -21.87 0.61
CA GLU A 460 -1.08 -22.42 0.43
C GLU A 460 -1.50 -22.35 -1.04
N ASN A 461 -1.81 -23.48 -1.65
CA ASN A 461 -2.45 -23.52 -2.96
C ASN A 461 -3.95 -23.32 -2.83
N ILE A 462 -4.52 -22.57 -3.76
CA ILE A 462 -5.97 -22.45 -3.93
C ILE A 462 -6.33 -22.75 -5.37
N PHE A 463 -7.13 -23.78 -5.56
CA PHE A 463 -7.70 -24.17 -6.85
C PHE A 463 -9.21 -24.01 -6.80
N GLY A 464 -9.76 -23.27 -7.76
CA GLY A 464 -11.20 -23.04 -7.86
C GLY A 464 -11.85 -23.93 -8.90
N THR A 465 -12.89 -24.65 -8.50
CA THR A 465 -13.82 -25.36 -9.39
C THR A 465 -15.12 -24.58 -9.53
N SER A 466 -16.05 -25.06 -10.34
CA SER A 466 -17.40 -24.48 -10.44
C SER A 466 -18.20 -24.57 -9.14
N LYS A 467 -17.86 -25.51 -8.25
CA LYS A 467 -18.62 -25.80 -7.02
C LYS A 467 -17.96 -25.25 -5.75
N ALA A 468 -16.62 -25.26 -5.68
CA ALA A 468 -15.91 -24.91 -4.45
C ALA A 468 -14.47 -24.41 -4.70
N LEU A 469 -13.92 -23.75 -3.68
CA LEU A 469 -12.49 -23.46 -3.58
C LEU A 469 -11.81 -24.55 -2.76
N ILE A 470 -10.81 -25.20 -3.35
CA ILE A 470 -9.99 -26.24 -2.72
C ILE A 470 -8.71 -25.59 -2.23
N ARG A 471 -8.42 -25.71 -0.93
CA ARG A 471 -7.28 -25.09 -0.27
C ARG A 471 -6.44 -26.15 0.42
N PHE A 472 -5.14 -26.17 0.16
CA PHE A 472 -4.23 -27.10 0.80
C PHE A 472 -2.82 -26.53 0.88
N ILE A 473 -2.02 -27.05 1.82
CA ILE A 473 -0.61 -26.66 2.01
C ILE A 473 0.27 -27.86 1.64
N PRO A 474 0.96 -27.84 0.49
CA PRO A 474 1.91 -28.89 0.12
C PRO A 474 3.20 -28.84 0.93
N LYS A 475 3.81 -30.00 1.15
CA LYS A 475 5.08 -30.13 1.87
C LYS A 475 6.28 -29.86 0.96
N ILE A 476 6.23 -30.24 -0.32
CA ILE A 476 7.33 -30.01 -1.26
C ILE A 476 7.36 -28.54 -1.69
N SER A 477 6.39 -28.10 -2.48
CA SER A 477 6.31 -26.72 -2.94
C SER A 477 4.93 -26.40 -3.48
N PRO A 478 4.36 -25.25 -3.11
CA PRO A 478 3.13 -24.79 -3.73
C PRO A 478 3.32 -24.33 -5.18
N LEU A 479 4.53 -23.89 -5.54
CA LEU A 479 4.87 -23.53 -6.91
C LEU A 479 4.89 -24.76 -7.81
N MET A 480 5.43 -25.88 -7.33
CA MET A 480 5.40 -27.17 -8.06
C MET A 480 3.98 -27.54 -8.49
N TRP A 481 3.05 -27.62 -7.51
CA TRP A 481 1.65 -27.96 -7.78
C TRP A 481 1.04 -27.00 -8.80
N LYS A 482 1.30 -25.71 -8.65
CA LYS A 482 0.77 -24.71 -9.57
C LYS A 482 1.33 -24.84 -10.97
N GLU A 483 2.65 -24.93 -11.13
CA GLU A 483 3.29 -24.99 -12.46
C GLU A 483 2.91 -26.25 -13.21
N ILE A 484 2.86 -27.41 -12.53
CA ILE A 484 2.45 -28.67 -13.14
C ILE A 484 0.99 -28.62 -13.57
N VAL A 485 0.07 -28.23 -12.67
CA VAL A 485 -1.36 -28.18 -12.99
C VAL A 485 -1.64 -27.15 -14.09
N ASP A 486 -1.06 -25.95 -14.01
CA ASP A 486 -1.21 -24.91 -15.03
C ASP A 486 -0.73 -25.41 -16.40
N TYR A 487 0.41 -26.11 -16.44
CA TYR A 487 0.93 -26.70 -17.67
C TYR A 487 0.00 -27.77 -18.25
N GLN A 488 -0.48 -28.69 -17.42
CA GLN A 488 -1.38 -29.76 -17.84
C GLN A 488 -2.71 -29.21 -18.39
N VAL A 489 -3.33 -28.25 -17.69
CA VAL A 489 -4.60 -27.66 -18.14
C VAL A 489 -4.42 -26.87 -19.44
N ARG A 490 -3.37 -26.05 -19.53
CA ARG A 490 -3.19 -25.16 -20.69
C ARG A 490 -2.69 -25.89 -21.92
N PHE A 491 -1.64 -26.71 -21.80
CA PHE A 491 -0.94 -27.27 -22.95
C PHE A 491 -1.34 -28.71 -23.27
N VAL A 492 -1.67 -29.53 -22.27
CA VAL A 492 -2.05 -30.93 -22.50
C VAL A 492 -3.55 -31.05 -22.79
N LEU A 493 -4.39 -30.35 -22.03
CA LEU A 493 -5.84 -30.29 -22.30
C LEU A 493 -6.24 -29.23 -23.33
N GLY A 494 -5.32 -28.34 -23.74
CA GLY A 494 -5.57 -27.33 -24.77
C GLY A 494 -6.57 -26.24 -24.35
N ARG A 495 -6.71 -25.95 -23.05
CA ARG A 495 -7.65 -24.92 -22.57
C ARG A 495 -7.06 -23.53 -22.65
N GLU A 496 -7.34 -22.84 -23.75
CA GLU A 496 -6.93 -21.44 -23.98
C GLU A 496 -7.58 -20.46 -22.98
N ASP A 497 -8.76 -20.81 -22.44
CA ASP A 497 -9.46 -19.99 -21.45
C ASP A 497 -8.87 -20.09 -20.03
N PHE A 498 -7.93 -21.02 -19.81
CA PHE A 498 -7.28 -21.21 -18.52
C PHE A 498 -6.06 -20.31 -18.37
N HIS A 499 -6.23 -19.25 -17.59
CA HIS A 499 -5.17 -18.27 -17.37
C HIS A 499 -4.04 -18.83 -16.49
N THR A 500 -2.83 -18.84 -17.03
CA THR A 500 -1.60 -19.24 -16.35
C THR A 500 -0.67 -18.05 -16.21
N TYR A 501 -0.25 -17.71 -14.99
CA TYR A 501 0.57 -16.52 -14.75
C TYR A 501 1.98 -16.59 -15.40
N TYR A 502 2.50 -17.80 -15.61
CA TYR A 502 3.88 -18.07 -16.02
C TYR A 502 4.08 -18.41 -17.50
N TRP A 503 2.99 -18.81 -18.17
CA TRP A 503 3.05 -19.52 -19.44
C TRP A 503 2.27 -18.83 -20.55
N ASP A 504 1.85 -17.60 -20.30
CA ASP A 504 1.01 -16.89 -21.24
C ASP A 504 1.85 -16.31 -22.38
N ILE A 505 1.74 -16.91 -23.56
CA ILE A 505 2.47 -16.55 -24.78
C ILE A 505 2.01 -15.19 -25.33
N GLU A 506 0.78 -14.78 -25.02
CA GLU A 506 0.23 -13.46 -25.41
C GLU A 506 0.62 -12.32 -24.43
N CYS A 507 1.58 -12.60 -23.53
CA CYS A 507 2.11 -11.65 -22.57
C CYS A 507 3.58 -11.32 -22.81
#